data_AF-A0A536GJT4-F1
#
_entry.id   AF-A0A536GJT4-F1
#
_cell.length_a   1.000
_cell.length_b   1.000
_cell.length_c   1.000
_cell.angle_alpha   90.00
_cell.angle_beta   90.00
_cell.angle_gamma   90.00
#
_symmetry.space_group_name_H-M   'P 1'
#
loop_
_entity.id
_entity.type
_entity.pdbx_description
1 polymer ?
#
loop_
_entity_poly.entity_id
_entity_poly.type
_entity_poly.pdbx_seq_one_letter_code
_entity_poly.pdbx_strand_id
1 'polypeptide(L)'
;MDISERLNVTSTQEEIEPFLEVTPALVQKRRSQGRIIFDRFIRNRVAIVGAVFLILLFLFCFAGPIVTTHNQPDQIHVTDVSQTLAPPSWQFPLGTDDTGRDTMARAMAGGQVSLLIALSSMLVAIILGVSIGAFAGF
;
A
#
# COMPACT_ATOMS: atom_id res chain seq x y z
N MET A 1 7.67 16.68 -69.31
CA MET A 1 7.26 16.23 -67.97
C MET A 1 6.30 15.08 -68.22
N ASP A 2 6.74 13.86 -67.95
CA ASP A 2 6.24 12.62 -68.53
C ASP A 2 4.94 12.14 -67.84
N ILE A 3 3.96 11.70 -68.63
CA ILE A 3 2.62 11.31 -68.14
C ILE A 3 2.68 9.96 -67.39
N SER A 4 3.67 9.13 -67.73
CA SER A 4 3.98 7.85 -67.06
C SER A 4 4.25 8.02 -65.55
N GLU A 5 4.83 9.14 -65.16
CA GLU A 5 5.25 9.44 -63.79
C GLU A 5 4.04 9.76 -62.87
N ARG A 6 2.98 10.38 -63.41
CA ARG A 6 1.78 10.74 -62.65
C ARG A 6 0.87 9.55 -62.34
N LEU A 7 0.81 8.56 -63.23
CA LEU A 7 0.02 7.35 -63.03
C LEU A 7 0.62 6.45 -61.94
N ASN A 8 1.95 6.37 -61.88
CA ASN A 8 2.65 5.58 -60.86
C ASN A 8 2.48 6.15 -59.44
N VAL A 9 2.38 7.48 -59.32
CA VAL A 9 2.18 8.18 -58.03
C VAL A 9 0.73 8.11 -57.57
N THR A 10 -0.24 8.09 -58.50
CA THR A 10 -1.67 8.04 -58.16
C THR A 10 -2.09 6.63 -57.71
N SER A 11 -1.58 5.58 -58.37
CA SER A 11 -1.82 4.19 -57.97
C SER A 11 -1.19 3.83 -56.62
N THR A 12 -0.04 4.42 -56.28
CA THR A 12 0.59 4.20 -54.96
C THR A 12 -0.12 4.95 -53.84
N GLN A 13 -0.65 6.16 -54.06
CA GLN A 13 -1.37 6.87 -52.99
C GLN A 13 -2.71 6.21 -52.61
N GLU A 14 -3.45 5.69 -53.59
CA GLU A 14 -4.74 5.02 -53.36
C GLU A 14 -4.59 3.70 -52.56
N GLU A 15 -3.43 3.03 -52.67
CA GLU A 15 -3.07 1.86 -51.84
C GLU A 15 -2.60 2.23 -50.42
N ILE A 16 -2.01 3.42 -50.23
CA ILE A 16 -1.38 3.83 -48.97
C ILE A 16 -2.37 4.52 -48.01
N GLU A 17 -3.37 5.25 -48.53
CA GLU A 17 -4.44 5.89 -47.76
C GLU A 17 -5.12 4.97 -46.72
N PRO A 18 -5.61 3.76 -47.09
CA PRO A 18 -6.22 2.84 -46.12
C PRO A 18 -5.21 2.29 -45.12
N PHE A 19 -3.93 2.15 -45.49
CA PHE A 19 -2.88 1.70 -44.58
C PHE A 19 -2.52 2.77 -43.54
N LEU A 20 -2.51 4.05 -43.95
CA LEU A 20 -2.31 5.20 -43.06
C LEU A 20 -3.48 5.41 -42.10
N GLU A 21 -4.71 5.04 -42.48
CA GLU A 21 -5.90 5.14 -41.61
C GLU A 21 -5.97 4.00 -40.58
N VAL A 22 -5.44 2.81 -40.91
CA VAL A 22 -5.35 1.66 -39.99
C VAL A 22 -4.20 1.83 -38.97
N THR A 23 -3.12 2.51 -39.35
CA THR A 23 -1.94 2.74 -38.49
C THR A 23 -2.25 3.48 -37.17
N PRO A 24 -3.04 4.57 -37.11
CA PRO A 24 -3.36 5.25 -35.85
C PRO A 24 -4.21 4.40 -34.91
N ALA A 25 -5.00 3.45 -35.43
CA ALA A 25 -5.77 2.51 -34.61
C ALA A 25 -4.88 1.46 -33.91
N LEU A 26 -3.71 1.15 -34.48
CA LEU A 26 -2.72 0.23 -33.92
C LEU A 26 -1.80 0.88 -32.88
N VAL A 27 -1.80 2.22 -32.78
CA VAL A 27 -1.17 2.97 -31.66
C VAL A 27 -2.10 2.97 -30.44
N GLN A 28 -2.67 1.81 -30.12
CA GLN A 28 -3.35 1.62 -28.86
C GLN A 28 -2.26 1.57 -27.78
N LYS A 29 -2.01 2.71 -27.15
CA LYS A 29 -1.04 2.89 -26.07
C LYS A 29 -1.18 1.73 -25.09
N ARG A 30 -0.26 0.74 -25.12
CA ARG A 30 -0.22 -0.37 -24.16
C ARG A 30 -0.23 0.27 -22.77
N ARG A 31 -1.39 0.29 -22.11
CA ARG A 31 -1.46 0.79 -20.74
C ARG A 31 -0.62 -0.16 -19.90
N SER A 32 0.31 0.39 -19.13
CA SER A 32 1.12 -0.40 -18.20
C SER A 32 0.19 -1.25 -17.33
N GLN A 33 0.47 -2.55 -17.24
CA GLN A 33 -0.33 -3.50 -16.45
C GLN A 33 -0.48 -3.01 -15.00
N GLY A 34 0.55 -2.37 -14.44
CA GLY A 34 0.50 -1.78 -13.11
C GLY A 34 -0.53 -0.65 -12.97
N ARG A 35 -0.74 0.14 -14.02
CA ARG A 35 -1.75 1.22 -14.00
C ARG A 35 -3.16 0.66 -13.98
N ILE A 36 -3.40 -0.44 -14.68
CA ILE A 36 -4.71 -1.13 -14.69
C ILE A 36 -5.01 -1.71 -13.30
N ILE A 37 -4.00 -2.33 -12.66
CA ILE A 37 -4.13 -2.88 -11.31
C ILE A 37 -4.40 -1.76 -10.29
N PHE A 38 -3.66 -0.66 -10.38
CA PHE A 38 -3.82 0.49 -9.49
C PHE A 38 -5.18 1.18 -9.63
N ASP A 39 -5.62 1.41 -10.87
CA ASP A 39 -6.95 1.98 -11.15
C ASP A 39 -8.06 1.07 -10.59
N ARG A 40 -7.89 -0.25 -10.66
CA ARG A 40 -8.83 -1.24 -10.11
C ARG A 40 -8.83 -1.25 -8.58
N PHE A 41 -7.67 -1.09 -7.96
CA PHE A 41 -7.53 -1.01 -6.50
C PHE A 41 -8.24 0.23 -5.95
N ILE A 42 -7.99 1.42 -6.52
CA ILE A 42 -8.65 2.67 -6.10
C ILE A 42 -10.15 2.67 -6.40
N ARG A 43 -10.63 1.93 -7.39
CA ARG A 43 -12.07 1.84 -7.62
C ARG A 43 -12.77 0.93 -6.60
N ASN A 44 -12.02 0.08 -5.89
CA ASN A 44 -12.56 -0.84 -4.91
C ASN A 44 -12.66 -0.19 -3.52
N ARG A 45 -13.87 0.19 -3.11
CA ARG A 45 -14.14 0.82 -1.82
C ARG A 45 -13.69 -0.04 -0.64
N VAL A 46 -13.83 -1.36 -0.71
CA VAL A 46 -13.41 -2.27 0.37
C VAL A 46 -11.89 -2.26 0.51
N ALA A 47 -11.17 -2.28 -0.62
CA ALA A 47 -9.71 -2.21 -0.63
C ALA A 47 -9.20 -0.89 -0.06
N ILE A 48 -9.84 0.24 -0.40
CA ILE A 48 -9.50 1.55 0.16
C ILE A 48 -9.77 1.60 1.66
N VAL A 49 -10.94 1.15 2.12
CA VAL A 49 -11.28 1.19 3.56
C VAL A 49 -10.26 0.39 4.37
N GLY A 50 -9.88 -0.80 3.89
CA GLY A 50 -8.82 -1.59 4.53
C GLY A 50 -7.47 -0.88 4.52
N ALA A 51 -7.08 -0.28 3.40
CA ALA A 51 -5.81 0.47 3.29
C ALA A 51 -5.78 1.69 4.23
N VAL A 52 -6.86 2.47 4.28
CA VAL A 52 -6.98 3.63 5.17
C VAL A 52 -6.91 3.19 6.63
N PHE A 53 -7.64 2.13 7.01
CA PHE A 53 -7.58 1.59 8.37
C PHE A 53 -6.17 1.13 8.74
N LEU A 54 -5.48 0.42 7.85
CA LEU A 54 -4.10 -0.02 8.09
C LEU A 54 -3.13 1.15 8.23
N ILE A 55 -3.29 2.20 7.41
CA ILE A 55 -2.49 3.43 7.50
C ILE A 55 -2.76 4.15 8.83
N LEU A 56 -4.01 4.27 9.25
CA LEU A 56 -4.36 4.87 10.54
C LEU A 56 -3.77 4.08 11.71
N LEU A 57 -3.81 2.75 11.65
CA LEU A 57 -3.23 1.89 12.67
C LEU A 57 -1.70 1.99 12.70
N PHE A 58 -1.06 2.03 11.53
CA PHE A 58 0.38 2.29 11.41
C PHE A 58 0.74 3.64 12.05
N LEU A 59 0.04 4.71 11.68
CA LEU A 59 0.25 6.04 12.23
C LEU A 59 0.00 6.06 13.74
N PHE A 60 -1.05 5.39 14.24
CA PHE A 60 -1.32 5.29 15.67
C PHE A 60 -0.17 4.61 16.42
N CYS A 61 0.30 3.45 15.96
CA CYS A 61 1.39 2.73 16.60
C CYS A 61 2.72 3.48 16.55
N PHE A 62 3.03 4.19 15.46
CA PHE A 62 4.29 4.93 15.29
C PHE A 62 4.25 6.37 15.81
N ALA A 63 3.08 6.99 15.95
CA ALA A 63 2.92 8.29 16.61
C ALA A 63 2.93 8.17 18.14
N GLY A 64 2.70 6.98 18.68
CA GLY A 64 2.74 6.70 20.13
C GLY A 64 3.98 7.25 20.84
N PRO A 65 5.21 6.94 20.39
CA PRO A 65 6.44 7.48 20.96
C PRO A 65 6.53 9.01 20.97
N ILE A 66 5.80 9.71 20.09
CA ILE A 66 5.78 11.17 20.02
C ILE A 66 4.75 11.74 21.00
N VAL A 67 3.62 11.06 21.19
CA VAL A 67 2.50 11.50 22.06
C VAL A 67 2.74 11.15 23.52
N THR A 68 3.37 10.00 23.79
CA THR A 68 3.71 9.60 25.15
C THR A 68 5.04 10.26 25.53
N THR A 69 4.96 11.40 26.23
CA THR A 69 6.11 12.13 26.83
C THR A 69 7.03 11.25 27.70
N HIS A 70 6.61 10.03 28.06
CA HIS A 70 7.44 9.01 28.69
C HIS A 70 8.38 8.35 27.65
N ASN A 71 9.31 9.16 27.17
CA ASN A 71 10.38 8.87 26.21
C ASN A 71 11.45 7.92 26.77
N GLN A 72 11.06 6.80 27.37
CA GLN A 72 11.99 5.76 27.79
C GLN A 72 11.43 4.38 27.43
N PRO A 73 11.83 3.83 26.27
CA PRO A 73 11.67 2.42 25.95
C PRO A 73 12.28 1.50 27.03
N ASP A 74 13.24 2.01 27.81
CA ASP A 74 13.94 1.30 28.89
C ASP A 74 13.32 1.46 30.29
N GLN A 75 12.40 2.42 30.49
CA GLN A 75 11.68 2.61 31.77
C GLN A 75 10.38 1.82 31.85
N ILE A 76 10.31 0.69 31.15
CA ILE A 76 9.38 -0.39 31.51
C ILE A 76 9.59 -0.82 32.99
N HIS A 77 10.69 -0.42 33.65
CA HIS A 77 11.05 -0.82 35.01
C HIS A 77 10.69 0.15 36.14
N VAL A 78 10.17 1.35 35.87
CA VAL A 78 9.75 2.26 36.96
C VAL A 78 8.29 1.95 37.30
N THR A 79 8.11 0.83 38.00
CA THR A 79 6.83 0.42 38.60
C THR A 79 6.48 1.44 39.68
N ASP A 80 5.68 2.44 39.32
CA ASP A 80 5.12 3.35 40.32
C ASP A 80 3.94 2.63 40.99
N VAL A 81 4.24 1.84 42.03
CA VAL A 81 3.25 1.01 42.76
C VAL A 81 2.11 1.88 43.29
N SER A 82 2.37 3.17 43.50
CA SER A 82 1.40 4.20 43.90
C SER A 82 0.28 4.44 42.88
N GLN A 83 0.49 4.12 41.61
CA GLN A 83 -0.43 4.34 40.49
C GLN A 83 -0.94 3.03 39.88
N THR A 84 -0.99 1.95 40.66
CA THR A 84 -1.52 0.65 40.20
C THR A 84 -3.02 0.74 39.94
N LEU A 85 -3.50 0.19 38.81
CA LEU A 85 -4.92 0.20 38.42
C LEU A 85 -5.57 1.59 38.45
N ALA A 86 -4.80 2.62 38.07
CA ALA A 86 -5.30 3.98 38.00
C ALA A 86 -6.37 4.10 36.88
N PRO A 87 -7.49 4.79 37.15
CA PRO A 87 -8.54 4.98 36.15
C PRO A 87 -8.07 5.85 34.98
N PRO A 88 -8.78 5.83 33.84
CA PRO A 88 -8.49 6.67 32.69
C PRO A 88 -8.38 8.15 33.08
N SER A 89 -7.29 8.79 32.70
CA SER A 89 -7.00 10.20 32.99
C SER A 89 -6.29 10.87 31.82
N TRP A 90 -6.17 12.20 31.84
CA TRP A 90 -5.43 12.94 30.82
C TRP A 90 -3.95 12.53 30.72
N GLN A 91 -3.38 12.02 31.81
CA GLN A 91 -2.02 11.48 31.85
C GLN A 91 -1.95 10.02 31.40
N PHE A 92 -2.99 9.23 31.68
CA PHE A 92 -3.11 7.83 31.27
C PHE A 92 -4.45 7.61 30.55
N PRO A 93 -4.55 7.87 29.23
CA PRO A 93 -5.84 7.85 28.51
C PRO A 93 -6.59 6.51 28.58
N LEU A 94 -5.85 5.40 28.71
CA LEU A 94 -6.41 4.06 28.92
C LEU A 94 -6.20 3.52 30.34
N GLY A 95 -5.72 4.35 31.27
CA GLY A 95 -5.35 3.93 32.63
C GLY A 95 -4.04 3.13 32.69
N THR A 96 -3.70 2.70 33.89
CA THR A 96 -2.49 1.91 34.15
C THR A 96 -2.80 0.44 34.40
N ASP A 97 -1.80 -0.41 34.16
CA ASP A 97 -1.90 -1.84 34.44
C ASP A 97 -1.71 -2.18 35.93
N ASP A 98 -1.71 -3.48 36.24
CA ASP A 98 -1.47 -4.07 37.56
C ASP A 98 -0.07 -3.77 38.13
N THR A 99 0.80 -3.17 37.32
CA THR A 99 2.16 -2.73 37.68
C THR A 99 2.33 -1.22 37.57
N GLY A 100 1.26 -0.46 37.36
CA GLY A 100 1.30 1.01 37.28
C GLY A 100 1.84 1.56 35.95
N ARG A 101 1.95 0.74 34.90
CA ARG A 101 2.45 1.17 33.58
C ARG A 101 1.32 1.64 32.67
N ASP A 102 1.62 2.56 31.75
CA ASP A 102 0.65 3.08 30.78
C ASP A 102 0.19 1.99 29.78
N THR A 103 -1.10 1.65 29.85
CA THR A 103 -1.72 0.63 28.99
C THR A 103 -1.76 1.05 27.51
N MET A 104 -1.94 2.34 27.23
CA MET A 104 -1.99 2.86 25.86
C MET A 104 -0.62 2.79 25.20
N ALA A 105 0.42 3.22 25.91
CA ALA A 105 1.80 3.12 25.44
C ALA A 105 2.19 1.66 25.15
N ARG A 106 1.80 0.73 26.03
CA ARG A 106 2.02 -0.72 25.81
C ARG A 106 1.28 -1.24 24.58
N ALA A 107 0.03 -0.83 24.38
CA ALA A 107 -0.74 -1.24 23.21
C ALA A 107 -0.10 -0.72 21.90
N MET A 108 0.39 0.53 21.89
CA MET A 108 1.10 1.11 20.74
C MET A 108 2.41 0.37 20.45
N ALA A 109 3.23 0.13 21.48
CA ALA A 109 4.49 -0.61 21.34
C ALA A 109 4.29 -2.06 20.88
N GLY A 110 3.30 -2.77 21.45
CA GLY A 110 2.92 -4.10 21.01
C GLY A 110 2.41 -4.10 19.56
N GLY A 111 1.63 -3.08 19.19
CA GLY A 111 1.13 -2.89 17.84
C GLY A 111 2.24 -2.73 16.80
N GLN A 112 3.34 -2.03 17.11
CA GLN A 112 4.51 -1.92 16.20
C GLN A 112 5.09 -3.29 15.86
N VAL A 113 5.29 -4.14 16.87
CA VAL A 113 5.83 -5.50 16.70
C VAL A 113 4.86 -6.36 15.90
N SER A 114 3.56 -6.33 16.23
CA SER A 114 2.54 -7.08 15.49
C SER A 114 2.48 -6.67 14.02
N LEU A 115 2.57 -5.37 13.73
CA LEU A 115 2.54 -4.87 12.35
C LEU A 115 3.74 -5.34 11.54
N LEU A 116 4.93 -5.31 12.15
CA LEU A 116 6.16 -5.74 11.51
C LEU A 116 6.13 -7.24 11.17
N ILE A 117 5.64 -8.06 12.09
CA ILE A 117 5.48 -9.51 11.88
C ILE A 117 4.45 -9.77 10.78
N ALA A 118 3.30 -9.09 10.82
CA ALA A 118 2.24 -9.26 9.82
C ALA A 118 2.73 -8.90 8.40
N LEU A 119 3.43 -7.76 8.24
CA LEU A 119 4.00 -7.34 6.96
C LEU A 119 5.05 -8.34 6.46
N SER A 120 5.93 -8.80 7.35
CA SER A 120 6.97 -9.78 7.01
C SER A 120 6.35 -11.11 6.56
N SER A 121 5.34 -11.59 7.29
CA SER A 121 4.61 -12.82 6.94
C SER A 121 3.90 -12.68 5.59
N MET A 122 3.25 -11.54 5.34
CA MET A 122 2.55 -11.29 4.08
C MET A 122 3.51 -11.27 2.89
N LEU A 123 4.70 -10.70 3.04
CA LEU A 123 5.72 -10.69 2.00
C LEU A 123 6.15 -12.13 1.63
N VAL A 124 6.43 -12.96 2.63
CA VAL A 124 6.78 -14.37 2.42
C VAL A 124 5.63 -15.12 1.75
N ALA A 125 4.39 -14.91 2.19
CA ALA A 125 3.22 -15.52 1.59
C ALA A 125 3.03 -15.12 0.12
N ILE A 126 3.26 -13.85 -0.22
CA ILE A 126 3.19 -13.35 -1.60
C ILE A 126 4.28 -14.02 -2.45
N ILE A 127 5.52 -14.06 -1.97
CA ILE A 127 6.63 -14.68 -2.71
C ILE A 127 6.30 -16.15 -3.01
N LEU A 128 5.94 -16.92 -1.99
CA LEU A 128 5.62 -18.34 -2.15
C LEU A 128 4.38 -18.55 -3.05
N GLY A 129 3.32 -17.78 -2.81
CA GLY A 129 2.07 -17.89 -3.58
C GLY A 129 2.26 -17.53 -5.05
N VAL A 130 3.01 -16.47 -5.34
CA VAL A 130 3.32 -16.05 -6.72
C VAL A 130 4.22 -17.08 -7.40
N SER A 131 5.25 -17.59 -6.72
CA SER A 131 6.12 -18.63 -7.29
C SER A 131 5.32 -19.90 -7.63
N ILE A 132 4.55 -20.43 -6.68
CA ILE A 132 3.73 -21.63 -6.90
C ILE A 132 2.69 -21.39 -8.01
N GLY A 133 1.99 -20.24 -7.97
CA GLY A 133 1.00 -19.89 -8.98
C GLY A 133 1.60 -19.74 -10.38
N ALA A 134 2.83 -19.22 -10.49
CA ALA A 134 3.55 -19.13 -11.75
C ALA A 134 3.92 -20.52 -12.31
N PHE A 135 4.37 -21.44 -11.44
CA PHE A 135 4.67 -22.82 -11.86
C PHE A 135 3.43 -23.62 -12.26
N ALA A 136 2.30 -23.42 -11.58
CA ALA A 136 1.05 -24.13 -11.87
C ALA A 136 0.27 -23.57 -13.07
N GLY A 137 0.59 -22.34 -13.50
CA GLY A 137 -0.07 -21.67 -14.63
C GLY A 137 0.56 -21.94 -16.00
N PHE A 138 1.67 -22.68 -16.03
CA PHE A 138 2.30 -23.22 -17.23
C PHE A 138 1.78 -24.62 -17.51
#